data_AF-A0A966WS34-F1
#
_entry.id   AF-A0A966WS34-F1
#
_cell.length_a   1.000
_cell.length_b   1.000
_cell.length_c   1.000
_cell.angle_alpha   90.00
_cell.angle_beta   90.00
_cell.angle_gamma   90.00
#
_symmetry.space_group_name_H-M   'P 1'
#
loop_
_entity.id
_entity.type
_entity.pdbx_description
1 polymer ?
#
loop_
_entity_poly.entity_id
_entity_poly.type
_entity_poly.pdbx_seq_one_letter_code
_entity_poly.pdbx_strand_id
1 'polypeptide(L)' 'LGVVNLASGQPTMAMTGGAALRLAALTPPGMLAEVSLTMTDEFPYAQAMVIISARPQA' A
#
# COMPACT_ATOMS: atom_id res chain seq x y z
N LEU A 1 -6.57 7.08 -4.39
CA LEU A 1 -5.40 6.56 -3.67
C LEU A 1 -5.07 7.52 -2.55
N GLY A 2 -4.94 7.04 -1.32
CA GLY A 2 -4.57 7.90 -0.18
C GLY A 2 -3.91 7.12 0.94
N VAL A 3 -3.15 7.81 1.79
CA VAL A 3 -2.63 7.28 3.05
C VAL A 3 -3.71 7.40 4.10
N VAL A 4 -3.95 6.34 4.85
CA VAL A 4 -4.85 6.33 6.01
C VAL A 4 -4.11 5.73 7.19
N ASN A 5 -4.20 6.36 8.35
CA ASN A 5 -3.55 5.85 9.54
C ASN A 5 -4.50 4.94 10.30
N LEU A 6 -4.00 3.79 10.73
CA LEU A 6 -4.71 2.95 11.70
C LEU A 6 -4.76 3.68 13.05
N ALA A 7 -5.63 3.22 13.96
CA ALA A 7 -5.70 3.76 15.32
C ALA A 7 -4.35 3.71 16.08
N SER A 8 -3.47 2.79 15.69
CA SER A 8 -2.09 2.68 16.20
C SER A 8 -1.15 3.79 15.70
N GLY A 9 -1.58 4.61 14.75
CA GLY A 9 -0.73 5.58 14.04
C GLY A 9 0.05 4.98 12.88
N GLN A 10 0.00 3.65 12.66
CA GLN A 10 0.67 3.02 11.53
C GLN A 10 0.06 3.51 10.20
N PRO A 11 0.89 4.02 9.26
CA PRO A 11 0.40 4.44 7.96
C PRO A 11 0.04 3.23 7.11
N THR A 12 -1.11 3.29 6.45
CA THR A 12 -1.59 2.29 5.50
C THR A 12 -2.10 2.98 4.24
N MET A 13 -2.42 2.21 3.21
CA MET A 13 -2.81 2.75 1.90
C MET A 13 -4.21 2.31 1.49
N ALA A 14 -5.08 3.29 1.24
CA ALA A 14 -6.39 3.08 0.62
C ALA A 14 -6.28 3.18 -0.91
N MET A 15 -6.26 2.01 -1.56
CA MET A 15 -6.28 1.89 -3.02
C MET A 15 -7.69 2.18 -3.54
N THR A 16 -7.86 3.20 -4.37
CA THR A 16 -9.15 3.55 -4.98
C THR A 16 -9.01 3.85 -6.47
N GLY A 17 -10.12 3.72 -7.21
CA GLY A 17 -10.18 4.03 -8.65
C GLY A 17 -9.13 3.28 -9.46
N GLY A 18 -8.44 3.99 -10.35
CA GLY A 18 -7.42 3.41 -11.24
C GLY A 18 -6.27 2.69 -10.51
N ALA A 19 -5.89 3.15 -9.32
CA ALA A 19 -4.85 2.47 -8.53
C ALA A 19 -5.30 1.08 -8.05
N ALA A 20 -6.56 0.96 -7.62
CA ALA A 20 -7.13 -0.33 -7.22
C ALA A 20 -7.25 -1.28 -8.41
N LEU A 21 -7.70 -0.78 -9.57
CA LEU A 21 -7.80 -1.57 -10.80
C LEU A 21 -6.41 -2.05 -11.26
N ARG A 22 -5.40 -1.17 -11.22
CA ARG A 22 -4.04 -1.53 -11.61
C ARG A 22 -3.43 -2.56 -10.66
N LEU A 23 -3.64 -2.41 -9.36
CA LEU A 23 -3.16 -3.35 -8.35
C LEU A 23 -3.81 -4.73 -8.55
N ALA A 24 -5.13 -4.78 -8.75
CA ALA A 24 -5.83 -6.01 -9.07
C ALA A 24 -5.28 -6.67 -10.35
N ALA A 25 -5.02 -5.90 -11.40
CA ALA A 25 -4.45 -6.42 -12.65
C ALA A 25 -3.00 -6.91 -12.53
N LEU A 26 -2.24 -6.42 -11.54
CA LEU A 26 -0.89 -6.93 -11.22
C LEU A 26 -0.93 -8.16 -10.32
N THR A 27 -2.02 -8.39 -9.61
CA THR A 27 -2.12 -9.47 -8.63
C THR A 27 -2.39 -10.79 -9.34
N PRO A 28 -1.54 -11.82 -9.17
CA PRO A 28 -1.78 -13.12 -9.78
C PRO A 28 -3.09 -13.77 -9.29
N PRO A 29 -3.73 -14.63 -10.10
CA PRO A 29 -4.89 -15.40 -9.66
C PRO A 29 -4.59 -16.21 -8.39
N GLY A 30 -5.56 -16.26 -7.46
CA GLY A 30 -5.40 -16.97 -6.19
C GLY A 30 -4.49 -16.28 -5.17
N MET A 31 -4.05 -15.05 -5.45
CA MET A 31 -3.28 -14.23 -4.50
C MET A 31 -4.04 -12.96 -4.12
N LEU A 32 -3.72 -12.45 -2.92
CA LEU A 32 -4.10 -11.15 -2.43
C LEU A 32 -2.89 -10.21 -2.48
N ALA A 33 -3.10 -9.00 -2.98
CA ALA A 33 -2.10 -7.94 -2.83
C ALA A 33 -2.11 -7.38 -1.41
N GLU A 34 -0.93 -7.31 -0.81
CA GLU A 34 -0.68 -6.67 0.47
C GLU A 34 0.27 -5.50 0.25
N VAL A 35 -0.06 -4.33 0.83
CA VAL A 35 0.70 -3.09 0.67
C VAL A 35 1.28 -2.69 2.02
N SER A 36 2.59 -2.77 2.14
CA SER A 36 3.33 -2.30 3.31
C SER A 36 3.93 -0.93 3.03
N LEU A 37 3.63 0.03 3.89
CA LEU A 37 4.09 1.42 3.80
C LEU A 37 4.87 1.80 5.05
N THR A 38 6.03 2.42 4.84
CA THR A 38 6.72 3.20 5.86
C THR A 38 7.09 4.56 5.29
N MET A 39 7.10 5.59 6.12
CA MET A 39 7.49 6.94 5.72
C MET A 39 8.23 7.65 6.85
N THR A 40 9.09 8.57 6.45
CA THR A 40 9.84 9.44 7.35
C THR A 40 9.95 10.81 6.70
N ASP A 41 9.97 11.85 7.53
CA ASP A 41 10.21 13.22 7.13
C ASP A 41 11.42 13.79 7.87
N GLU A 42 12.22 14.60 7.15
CA GLU A 42 13.32 15.38 7.70
C GLU A 42 13.46 16.62 6.83
N PHE A 43 13.25 17.83 7.39
CA PHE A 43 13.22 19.05 6.59
C PHE A 43 14.49 19.25 5.76
N PRO A 44 14.38 19.49 4.43
CA PRO A 44 13.18 19.79 3.65
C PRO A 44 12.53 18.59 2.93
N TYR A 45 12.95 17.37 3.24
CA TYR A 45 12.59 16.14 2.56
C TYR A 45 11.51 15.33 3.28
N ALA A 46 10.84 14.51 2.49
CA ALA A 46 10.04 13.39 2.97
C ALA A 46 10.29 12.18 2.07
N GLN A 47 10.24 10.99 2.66
CA GLN A 47 10.44 9.73 1.97
C GLN A 47 9.36 8.75 2.37
N ALA A 48 8.85 8.00 1.39
CA ALA A 48 7.99 6.85 1.61
C ALA A 48 8.56 5.65 0.87
N MET A 49 8.57 4.49 1.53
CA MET A 49 8.89 3.21 0.90
C MET A 49 7.63 2.34 0.90
N VAL A 50 7.28 1.85 -0.29
CA VAL A 50 6.08 1.04 -0.53
C VAL A 50 6.52 -0.31 -1.09
N ILE A 51 6.11 -1.37 -0.42
CA ILE A 51 6.29 -2.74 -0.89
C ILE A 51 4.91 -3.31 -1.19
N ILE A 52 4.75 -3.82 -2.41
CA ILE A 52 3.54 -4.52 -2.85
C ILE A 52 3.89 -5.99 -3.00
N SER A 53 3.30 -6.82 -2.13
CA SER A 53 3.52 -8.26 -2.10
C SER A 53 2.26 -8.98 -2.55
N ALA A 54 2.40 -10.10 -3.27
CA ALA A 54 1.30 -11.01 -3.55
C ALA A 54 1.41 -12.22 -2.62
N ARG A 55 0.37 -12.47 -1.81
CA ARG A 55 0.34 -13.60 -0.87
C ARG A 55 -0.81 -14.55 -1.21
N PRO A 56 -0.69 -15.87 -1.03
CA PRO A 56 -1.80 -16.79 -1.29
C PRO A 56 -3.07 -16.40 -0.53
N GLN A 57 -4.22 -16.48 -1.20
CA GLN A 57 -5.52 -16.36 -0.56
C GLN A 57 -5.84 -17.71 0.11
N ALA A 58 -5.92 -17.71 1.45
CA ALA A 58 -6.33 -18.89 2.22
C ALA A 58 -7.82 -19.19 2.06
#